data_AF-A0A948D6W4-F1
#
_entry.id   AF-A0A948D6W4-F1
#
_cell.length_a   1.000
_cell.length_b   1.000
_cell.length_c   1.000
_cell.angle_alpha   90.00
_cell.angle_beta   90.00
_cell.angle_gamma   90.00
#
_symmetry.space_group_name_H-M   'P 1'
#
loop_
_entity.id
_entity.type
_entity.pdbx_description
1 polymer ?
#
loop_
_entity_poly.entity_id
_entity_poly.type
_entity_poly.pdbx_seq_one_letter_code
_entity_poly.pdbx_strand_id
1 'polypeptide(L)' 'MSGHNKWSTIKRKKGAADAKRGQLFTRLAREIAIAAREGGNYVEANFKL' A
#
# COMPACT_ATOMS: atom_id res chain seq x y z
N MET A 1 -13.78 34.46 -5.63
CA MET A 1 -13.24 33.31 -6.40
C MET A 1 -13.96 32.04 -5.96
N SER A 2 -14.90 31.55 -6.77
CA SER A 2 -15.64 30.30 -6.50
C SER A 2 -14.82 29.10 -6.97
N GLY A 3 -13.77 28.76 -6.21
CA GLY A 3 -12.83 27.68 -6.55
C GLY A 3 -13.19 26.31 -5.98
N HIS A 4 -14.35 26.18 -5.33
CA HIS A 4 -14.71 25.01 -4.53
C HIS A 4 -15.69 24.11 -5.30
N ASN A 5 -15.18 23.42 -6.32
CA ASN A 5 -15.94 22.30 -6.86
C ASN A 5 -15.71 21.05 -5.98
N LYS A 6 -16.80 20.31 -5.74
CA LYS A 6 -16.81 19.09 -4.91
C LYS A 6 -15.73 18.08 -5.37
N TRP A 7 -15.52 17.99 -6.68
CA TRP A 7 -14.60 17.06 -7.30
C TRP A 7 -13.13 17.34 -6.94
N SER A 8 -12.68 18.57 -7.02
CA SER A 8 -11.31 19.00 -6.68
C SER A 8 -10.96 18.65 -5.23
N THR A 9 -11.92 18.80 -4.33
CA THR A 9 -11.75 18.44 -2.91
C THR A 9 -11.63 16.93 -2.73
N ILE A 10 -12.49 16.15 -3.42
CA ILE A 10 -12.42 14.67 -3.40
C ILE A 10 -11.10 14.19 -4.00
N LYS A 11 -10.69 14.73 -5.16
CA LYS A 11 -9.43 14.38 -5.83
C LYS A 11 -8.23 14.60 -4.92
N ARG A 12 -8.15 15.76 -4.25
CA ARG A 12 -7.03 16.06 -3.34
C ARG A 12 -7.00 15.12 -2.13
N LYS A 13 -8.15 14.89 -1.50
CA LYS A 13 -8.25 13.98 -0.34
C LYS A 13 -7.88 12.55 -0.73
N LYS A 14 -8.41 12.05 -1.85
CA LYS A 14 -8.12 10.72 -2.37
C LYS A 14 -6.65 10.57 -2.74
N GLY A 15 -6.06 11.54 -3.46
CA GLY A 15 -4.65 11.49 -3.84
C GLY A 15 -3.69 11.39 -2.64
N ALA A 16 -3.95 12.15 -1.57
CA ALA A 16 -3.15 12.06 -0.35
C ALA A 16 -3.28 10.69 0.36
N ALA A 17 -4.48 10.11 0.39
CA ALA A 17 -4.70 8.78 0.94
C ALA A 17 -4.05 7.69 0.09
N ASP A 18 -4.16 7.79 -1.23
CA ASP A 18 -3.60 6.82 -2.17
C ASP A 18 -2.07 6.84 -2.14
N ALA A 19 -1.44 8.02 -2.01
CA ALA A 19 0.01 8.13 -1.85
C ALA A 19 0.52 7.42 -0.58
N LYS A 20 -0.16 7.61 0.56
CA LYS A 20 0.16 6.91 1.81
C LYS A 20 -0.02 5.40 1.68
N ARG A 21 -1.12 4.96 1.04
CA ARG A 21 -1.41 3.55 0.82
C ARG A 21 -0.38 2.89 -0.11
N GLY A 22 0.03 3.59 -1.17
CA GLY A 22 1.06 3.10 -2.10
C GLY A 22 2.38 2.82 -1.40
N GLN A 23 2.84 3.73 -0.53
CA GLN A 23 4.05 3.53 0.27
C GLN A 23 3.94 2.30 1.19
N LEU A 24 2.80 2.10 1.83
CA LEU A 24 2.56 0.93 2.69
C LEU A 24 2.59 -0.36 1.88
N PHE A 25 1.91 -0.41 0.73
CA PHE A 25 1.92 -1.60 -0.13
C PHE A 25 3.30 -1.93 -0.66
N THR A 26 4.14 -0.94 -1.00
CA THR A 26 5.51 -1.21 -1.42
C THR A 26 6.33 -1.86 -0.30
N ARG A 27 6.14 -1.43 0.96
CA ARG A 27 6.82 -2.04 2.12
C ARG A 27 6.34 -3.45 2.37
N LEU A 28 5.02 -3.65 2.44
CA LEU A 28 4.41 -4.97 2.65
C LEU A 28 4.80 -5.96 1.54
N ALA A 29 4.75 -5.55 0.27
CA ALA A 29 5.14 -6.40 -0.84
C ALA A 29 6.62 -6.82 -0.76
N ARG A 30 7.50 -5.92 -0.30
CA ARG A 30 8.92 -6.25 -0.08
C ARG A 30 9.08 -7.24 1.06
N GLU A 31 8.39 -7.04 2.18
CA GLU A 31 8.45 -7.94 3.33
C GLU A 31 7.92 -9.34 2.97
N ILE A 32 6.79 -9.42 2.26
CA ILE A 32 6.25 -10.68 1.72
C ILE A 32 7.26 -11.37 0.82
N ALA A 33 7.92 -10.64 -0.10
CA ALA A 33 8.91 -11.21 -1.00
C ALA A 33 10.16 -11.73 -0.26
N ILE A 34 10.61 -11.03 0.78
CA ILE A 34 11.72 -11.47 1.63
C ILE A 34 11.31 -12.70 2.44
N ALA A 35 10.16 -12.67 3.11
CA ALA A 35 9.63 -13.78 3.87
C ALA A 35 9.45 -15.03 2.99
N ALA A 36 8.92 -14.88 1.78
CA ALA A 36 8.79 -15.98 0.82
C ALA A 36 10.14 -16.53 0.36
N ARG A 37 11.16 -15.67 0.18
CA ARG A 37 12.53 -16.11 -0.15
C ARG A 37 13.19 -16.85 1.01
N GLU A 38 13.03 -16.37 2.24
CA GLU A 38 13.61 -16.98 3.45
C GLU A 38 12.90 -18.27 3.85
N GLY A 39 11.57 -18.35 3.70
CA GLY A 39 10.73 -19.47 4.14
C GLY A 39 10.65 -20.65 3.18
N GLY A 40 11.17 -20.53 1.95
CA GLY A 40 11.04 -21.56 0.91
C GLY A 40 9.59 -21.78 0.44
N ASN A 41 9.35 -22.82 -0.37
CA ASN A 41 8.07 -23.09 -1.04
C ASN A 41 6.90 -23.51 -0.11
N TYR A 42 7.06 -23.46 1.21
CA TYR A 42 6.04 -23.86 2.18
C TYR A 42 5.40 -22.62 2.82
N VAL A 43 4.39 -22.08 2.14
CA VAL A 43 3.58 -20.93 2.61
C VAL A 43 2.94 -21.22 3.97
N GLU A 44 2.55 -22.47 4.23
CA GLU A 44 1.90 -22.94 5.46
C GLU A 44 2.81 -22.93 6.71
N ALA A 45 4.14 -22.92 6.55
CA ALA A 45 5.10 -23.00 7.66
C ALA A 45 5.87 -21.69 7.91
N ASN A 46 5.54 -20.63 7.16
CA ASN A 46 6.25 -19.37 7.23
C ASN A 46 5.64 -18.46 8.31
N PHE A 47 6.07 -18.62 9.56
CA PHE A 47 5.61 -17.82 10.71
C PHE A 47 5.86 -16.30 10.59
N LYS A 48 6.57 -15.85 9.56
CA LYS A 48 6.81 -14.42 9.27
C LYS A 48 5.84 -13.83 8.23
N LEU A 49 5.05 -14.65 7.54
CA LEU A 49 4.02 -14.23 6.58
C LEU A 49 2.69 -14.00 7.29
#